data_AF-A0A917U5V2-F1
#
_entry.id   AF-A0A917U5V2-F1
#
_cell.length_a   1.000
_cell.length_b   1.000
_cell.length_c   1.000
_cell.angle_alpha   90.00
_cell.angle_beta   90.00
_cell.angle_gamma   90.00
#
_symmetry.space_group_name_H-M   'P 1'
#
loop_
_entity.id
_entity.type
_entity.pdbx_description
1 polymer ?
#
loop_
_entity_poly.entity_id
_entity_poly.type
_entity_poly.pdbx_seq_one_letter_code
_entity_poly.pdbx_strand_id
1 'polypeptide(L)'
;MTVWATGRRIAVDRVVTEVGPALNGHRKRFLALLRDPSVSTIVVEHRGRFACFGAEYVEAALSGQGRRLLVVDSAGVDDDRVGDVAEIVASLCARRYGRGAAADRVRRAVEATIEDDLA
;
A
#
# COMPACT_ATOMS: atom_id res chain seq x y z
N MET A 1 3.65 -8.33 -13.57
CA MET A 1 3.53 -9.23 -12.40
C MET A 1 3.38 -10.71 -12.74
N THR A 2 2.40 -11.15 -13.52
CA THR A 2 2.21 -12.60 -13.84
C THR A 2 3.39 -13.21 -14.60
N VAL A 3 3.90 -12.53 -15.63
CA VAL A 3 5.10 -12.95 -16.38
C VAL A 3 6.31 -13.13 -15.47
N TRP A 4 6.51 -12.20 -14.52
CA TRP A 4 7.59 -12.27 -13.53
C TRP A 4 7.45 -13.50 -12.62
N ALA A 5 6.24 -13.79 -12.15
CA ALA A 5 5.96 -14.94 -11.29
C ALA A 5 6.20 -16.26 -12.04
N THR A 6 5.67 -16.38 -13.26
CA THR A 6 5.89 -17.55 -14.12
C THR A 6 7.37 -17.74 -14.45
N GLY A 7 8.12 -16.66 -14.72
CA GLY A 7 9.57 -16.70 -14.94
C GLY A 7 10.37 -17.22 -13.74
N ARG A 8 9.87 -16.99 -12.51
CA ARG A 8 10.43 -17.56 -11.26
C ARG A 8 9.85 -18.93 -10.90
N ARG A 9 9.06 -19.56 -11.78
CA ARG A 9 8.35 -20.84 -11.53
C ARG A 9 7.39 -20.78 -10.33
N ILE A 10 6.84 -19.60 -10.06
CA ILE A 10 5.80 -19.40 -9.05
C ILE A 10 4.46 -19.57 -9.76
N ALA A 11 3.68 -20.58 -9.35
CA ALA A 11 2.32 -20.77 -9.84
C ALA A 11 1.42 -19.64 -9.30
N VAL A 12 0.69 -18.97 -10.20
CA VAL A 12 -0.25 -17.89 -9.83
C VAL A 12 -1.64 -18.49 -9.71
N ASP A 13 -2.14 -18.60 -8.49
CA ASP A 13 -3.52 -19.04 -8.22
C ASP A 13 -4.53 -17.95 -8.61
N ARG A 14 -4.28 -16.71 -8.20
CA ARG A 14 -5.15 -15.58 -8.48
C ARG A 14 -4.40 -14.25 -8.49
N VAL A 15 -4.93 -13.30 -9.25
CA VAL A 15 -4.47 -11.90 -9.28
C VAL A 15 -5.52 -11.04 -8.56
N VAL A 16 -5.08 -10.31 -7.53
CA VAL A 16 -5.95 -9.41 -6.77
C VAL A 16 -5.56 -7.96 -7.06
N THR A 17 -6.50 -7.21 -7.62
CA THR A 17 -6.36 -5.75 -7.81
C THR A 17 -7.31 -5.04 -6.88
N GLU A 18 -6.90 -3.93 -6.28
CA GLU A 18 -7.75 -3.07 -5.46
C GLU A 18 -7.33 -1.62 -5.65
N VAL A 19 -8.31 -0.75 -5.84
CA VAL A 19 -8.09 0.69 -5.89
C VAL A 19 -8.41 1.25 -4.51
N GLY A 20 -7.44 1.90 -3.92
CA GLY A 20 -7.60 2.54 -2.64
C GLY A 20 -6.25 2.91 -2.06
N PRO A 21 -6.23 3.87 -1.14
CA PRO A 21 -4.98 4.34 -0.60
C PRO A 21 -4.27 3.28 0.25
N ALA A 22 -2.95 3.36 0.34
CA ALA A 22 -2.16 2.38 1.06
C ALA A 22 -2.37 2.45 2.59
N LEU A 23 -2.78 3.60 3.13
CA LEU A 23 -3.15 3.76 4.54
C LEU A 23 -4.58 3.32 4.87
N ASN A 24 -5.39 2.97 3.87
CA ASN A 24 -6.74 2.50 4.10
C ASN A 24 -6.73 1.10 4.73
N GLY A 25 -6.92 1.05 6.05
CA GLY A 25 -7.05 -0.18 6.84
C GLY A 25 -8.31 -1.00 6.55
N HIS A 26 -9.18 -0.57 5.62
CA HIS A 26 -10.42 -1.24 5.25
C HIS A 26 -10.42 -1.76 3.79
N ARG A 27 -9.26 -1.86 3.14
CA ARG A 27 -9.11 -2.48 1.82
C ARG A 27 -9.62 -3.93 1.84
N LYS A 28 -10.82 -4.16 1.26
CA LYS A 28 -11.59 -5.39 1.45
C LYS A 28 -10.91 -6.59 0.79
N ARG A 29 -10.35 -6.41 -0.41
CA ARG A 29 -9.69 -7.50 -1.14
C ARG A 29 -8.33 -7.80 -0.51
N PHE A 30 -7.61 -6.77 -0.08
CA PHE A 30 -6.36 -6.91 0.67
C PHE A 30 -6.56 -7.65 1.99
N LEU A 31 -7.54 -7.25 2.80
CA LEU A 31 -7.85 -7.94 4.06
C LEU A 31 -8.32 -9.37 3.82
N ALA A 32 -9.11 -9.64 2.77
CA ALA A 32 -9.51 -10.99 2.42
C ALA A 32 -8.28 -11.86 2.05
N LEU A 33 -7.33 -11.30 1.30
CA LEU A 33 -6.07 -11.97 0.95
C LEU A 33 -5.23 -12.32 2.20
N LEU A 34 -5.12 -11.40 3.15
CA LEU A 34 -4.38 -11.63 4.40
C LEU A 34 -5.07 -12.66 5.30
N ARG A 35 -6.40 -12.69 5.35
CA ARG A 35 -7.19 -13.62 6.17
C ARG A 35 -7.25 -15.04 5.62
N ASP A 36 -7.06 -15.22 4.31
CA ASP A 36 -7.12 -16.52 3.68
C ASP A 36 -5.85 -17.35 4.00
N PRO A 37 -5.98 -18.43 4.79
CA PRO A 37 -4.84 -19.26 5.19
C PRO A 37 -4.30 -20.13 4.04
N SER A 38 -5.07 -20.30 2.96
CA SER A 38 -4.61 -21.08 1.79
C SER A 38 -3.53 -20.34 0.98
N VAL A 39 -3.41 -19.03 1.17
CA VAL A 39 -2.44 -18.19 0.46
C VAL A 39 -1.06 -18.32 1.09
N SER A 40 -0.18 -19.09 0.46
CA SER A 40 1.19 -19.32 0.95
C SER A 40 2.17 -18.19 0.61
N THR A 41 1.99 -17.53 -0.53
CA THR A 41 2.90 -16.48 -1.02
C THR A 41 2.11 -15.32 -1.60
N ILE A 42 2.38 -14.12 -1.13
CA ILE A 42 1.84 -12.87 -1.68
C ILE A 42 2.95 -12.20 -2.47
N VAL A 43 2.69 -11.87 -3.74
CA VAL A 43 3.66 -11.17 -4.59
C VAL A 43 3.14 -9.76 -4.85
N VAL A 44 3.95 -8.75 -4.54
CA VAL A 44 3.65 -7.35 -4.77
C VAL A 44 4.75 -6.69 -5.58
N GLU A 45 4.37 -5.69 -6.36
CA GLU A 45 5.31 -4.96 -7.20
C GLU A 45 6.30 -4.17 -6.32
N HIS A 46 5.76 -3.39 -5.38
CA HIS A 46 6.52 -2.55 -4.44
C HIS A 46 5.95 -2.64 -3.02
N ARG A 47 6.75 -2.32 -2.01
CA ARG A 47 6.31 -2.28 -0.60
C ARG A 47 5.19 -1.24 -0.38
N GLY A 48 5.25 -0.06 -1.00
CA GLY A 48 4.22 0.98 -0.86
C GLY A 48 2.82 0.54 -1.31
N ARG A 49 2.73 -0.24 -2.41
CA ARG A 49 1.47 -0.85 -2.87
C ARG A 49 0.89 -1.85 -1.87
N PHE A 50 1.77 -2.54 -1.14
CA PHE A 50 1.36 -3.46 -0.08
C PHE A 50 0.85 -2.70 1.14
N ALA A 51 1.64 -1.76 1.67
CA ALA A 51 1.25 -0.85 2.73
C ALA A 51 2.20 0.35 2.77
N CYS A 52 1.66 1.54 3.04
CA CYS A 52 2.45 2.74 3.28
C CYS A 52 3.37 2.57 4.52
N PHE A 53 2.84 1.96 5.59
CA PHE A 53 3.60 1.58 6.78
C PHE A 53 3.24 0.18 7.26
N GLY A 54 4.14 -0.41 8.06
CA GLY A 54 3.87 -1.65 8.77
C GLY A 54 3.89 -2.89 7.87
N ALA A 55 4.41 -2.77 6.65
CA ALA A 55 4.65 -3.91 5.76
C ALA A 55 5.54 -4.96 6.45
N GLU A 56 6.53 -4.52 7.24
CA GLU A 56 7.45 -5.34 8.02
C GLU A 56 6.71 -6.15 9.10
N TYR A 57 5.74 -5.52 9.78
CA TYR A 57 4.95 -6.20 10.81
C TYR A 57 4.04 -7.27 10.21
N VAL A 58 3.41 -6.97 9.07
CA VAL A 58 2.56 -7.93 8.37
C VAL A 58 3.41 -9.06 7.77
N GLU A 59 4.58 -8.74 7.20
CA GLU A 59 5.53 -9.73 6.69
C GLU A 59 6.04 -10.66 7.81
N ALA A 60 6.35 -10.13 8.99
CA ALA A 60 6.72 -10.92 10.16
C ALA A 60 5.56 -11.82 10.62
N ALA A 61 4.33 -11.31 10.65
CA ALA A 61 3.14 -12.10 10.99
C ALA A 61 2.86 -13.23 9.97
N LEU A 62 3.01 -12.94 8.67
CA LEU A 62 2.92 -13.94 7.61
C LEU A 62 4.01 -15.01 7.77
N SER A 63 5.25 -14.60 8.05
CA SER A 63 6.38 -15.51 8.25
C SER A 63 6.15 -16.45 9.44
N GLY A 64 5.58 -15.93 10.54
CA GLY A 64 5.17 -16.75 11.69
C GLY A 64 4.09 -17.80 11.35
N GLN A 65 3.34 -17.61 10.27
CA GLN A 65 2.37 -18.56 9.73
C GLN A 65 2.94 -19.47 8.62
N GLY A 66 4.25 -19.39 8.33
CA GLY A 66 4.89 -20.11 7.22
C GLY A 66 4.55 -19.54 5.84
N ARG A 67 4.03 -18.31 5.78
CA ARG A 67 3.65 -17.59 4.54
C ARG A 67 4.73 -16.58 4.18
N ARG A 68 4.81 -16.21 2.91
CA ARG A 68 5.86 -15.32 2.39
C ARG A 68 5.29 -14.09 1.69
N LEU A 69 5.93 -12.94 1.89
CA LEU A 69 5.74 -11.75 1.05
C LEU A 69 6.94 -11.64 0.11
N LEU A 70 6.69 -11.53 -1.19
CA LEU A 70 7.71 -11.28 -2.21
C LEU A 70 7.47 -9.91 -2.82
N VAL A 71 8.46 -9.04 -2.68
CA VAL A 71 8.47 -7.72 -3.31
C VAL A 71 9.36 -7.83 -4.55
N VAL A 72 8.80 -7.50 -5.71
CA VAL A 72 9.49 -7.61 -7.00
C VAL A 72 10.58 -6.55 -7.16
N ASP A 73 10.33 -5.36 -6.60
CA ASP A 73 11.19 -4.18 -6.55
C ASP A 73 12.01 -3.93 -7.83
N SER A 74 11.32 -3.45 -8.87
CA SER A 74 11.95 -2.76 -9.99
C SER A 74 12.22 -1.32 -9.56
N ALA A 75 13.49 -0.96 -9.39
CA ALA A 75 13.92 0.37 -8.97
C ALA A 75 13.15 1.50 -9.68
N GLY A 76 12.59 2.40 -8.85
CA GLY A 76 11.99 3.68 -9.25
C GLY A 76 10.46 3.65 -9.31
N VAL A 77 9.79 4.27 -8.34
CA VAL A 77 9.07 5.56 -8.50
C VAL A 77 8.84 6.18 -7.11
N ASP A 78 9.23 7.45 -6.92
CA ASP A 78 8.99 8.25 -5.70
C ASP A 78 7.52 8.70 -5.52
N ASP A 79 6.66 8.46 -6.51
CA ASP A 79 5.31 9.04 -6.62
C ASP A 79 4.35 8.56 -5.52
N ASP A 80 4.52 7.31 -5.06
CA ASP A 80 3.68 6.78 -3.96
C ASP A 80 4.04 7.42 -2.60
N ARG A 81 5.25 7.98 -2.40
CA ARG A 81 5.65 8.59 -1.10
C ARG A 81 4.92 9.89 -0.82
N VAL A 82 4.74 10.70 -1.86
CA VAL A 82 4.05 12.01 -1.78
C VAL A 82 2.58 11.81 -1.45
N GLY A 83 1.91 10.91 -2.19
CA GLY A 83 0.51 10.57 -1.97
C GLY A 83 0.26 10.01 -0.57
N ASP A 84 1.18 9.17 -0.08
CA ASP A 84 1.14 8.62 1.27
C ASP A 84 1.20 9.73 2.34
N VAL A 85 2.12 10.71 2.23
CA VAL A 85 2.22 11.83 3.19
C VAL A 85 0.96 12.70 3.15
N ALA A 86 0.46 13.06 1.97
CA ALA A 86 -0.77 13.83 1.84
C ALA A 86 -1.97 13.14 2.51
N GLU A 87 -2.07 11.82 2.37
CA GLU A 87 -3.12 11.03 3.00
C GLU A 87 -2.97 10.95 4.54
N ILE A 88 -1.75 10.79 5.07
CA ILE A 88 -1.50 10.83 6.52
C ILE A 88 -2.02 12.14 7.11
N VAL A 89 -1.61 13.26 6.53
CA VAL A 89 -1.96 14.59 7.03
C VAL A 89 -3.46 14.83 6.89
N ALA A 90 -4.07 14.46 5.76
CA ALA A 90 -5.51 14.55 5.56
C ALA A 90 -6.29 13.71 6.61
N SER A 91 -5.82 12.49 6.91
CA SER A 91 -6.42 11.60 7.91
C SER A 91 -6.30 12.17 9.33
N LEU A 92 -5.13 12.68 9.70
CA LEU A 92 -4.90 13.37 10.98
C LEU A 92 -5.81 14.59 11.12
N CYS A 93 -5.92 15.41 10.07
CA CYS A 93 -6.79 16.58 10.06
C CYS A 93 -8.27 16.19 10.14
N ALA A 94 -8.70 15.16 9.43
CA ALA A 94 -10.06 14.65 9.53
C ALA A 94 -10.38 14.14 10.95
N ARG A 95 -9.42 13.53 11.65
CA ARG A 95 -9.58 13.09 13.04
C ARG A 95 -9.59 14.27 14.02
N ARG A 96 -8.71 15.26 13.84
CA ARG A 96 -8.55 16.39 14.76
C ARG A 96 -9.64 17.45 14.61
N TYR A 97 -10.10 17.69 13.39
CA TYR A 97 -11.01 18.78 13.04
C TYR A 97 -12.36 18.29 12.50
N GLY A 98 -12.56 16.98 12.35
CA GLY A 98 -13.75 16.39 11.73
C GLY A 98 -13.65 16.31 10.20
N ARG A 99 -14.54 15.54 9.58
CA ARG A 99 -14.64 15.46 8.11
C ARG A 99 -15.30 16.73 7.59
N GLY A 100 -14.52 17.67 7.05
CA GLY A 100 -15.02 18.93 6.52
C GLY A 100 -13.95 19.72 5.77
N ALA A 101 -14.26 20.96 5.38
CA ALA A 101 -13.43 21.80 4.52
C ALA A 101 -11.97 21.99 4.99
N ALA A 102 -11.68 21.82 6.28
CA ALA A 102 -10.33 21.84 6.82
C ALA A 102 -9.46 20.67 6.30
N ALA A 103 -10.01 19.44 6.22
CA ALA A 103 -9.29 18.28 5.69
C ALA A 103 -9.00 18.45 4.18
N ASP A 104 -9.95 18.97 3.41
CA ASP A 104 -9.76 19.23 1.98
C ASP A 104 -8.79 20.38 1.69
N ARG A 105 -8.74 21.41 2.55
CA ARG A 105 -7.73 22.49 2.45
C ARG A 105 -6.35 21.98 2.78
N VAL A 106 -6.23 21.16 3.83
CA VAL A 106 -4.93 20.60 4.22
C VAL A 106 -4.42 19.64 3.16
N ARG A 107 -5.26 18.76 2.61
CA ARG A 107 -4.88 17.89 1.49
C ARG A 107 -4.32 18.71 0.32
N ARG A 108 -5.06 19.73 -0.13
CA ARG A 108 -4.62 20.61 -1.23
C ARG A 108 -3.34 21.39 -0.93
N ALA A 109 -3.17 21.85 0.31
CA ALA A 109 -1.97 22.56 0.71
C ALA A 109 -0.73 21.64 0.72
N VAL A 110 -0.88 20.40 1.18
CA VAL A 110 0.20 19.42 1.19
C VAL A 110 0.54 18.98 -0.23
N GLU A 111 -0.45 18.71 -1.08
CA GLU A 111 -0.23 18.40 -2.51
C GLU A 111 0.56 19.53 -3.20
N ALA A 112 0.20 20.80 -2.97
CA ALA A 112 0.87 21.95 -3.59
C ALA A 112 2.32 22.15 -3.11
N THR A 113 2.61 21.96 -1.82
CA THR A 113 3.98 22.11 -1.29
C THR A 113 4.90 21.01 -1.81
N ILE A 114 4.37 19.80 -2.03
CA ILE A 114 5.19 18.69 -2.51
C ILE A 114 5.40 18.74 -4.03
N GLU A 115 4.47 19.32 -4.80
CA GLU A 115 4.69 19.62 -6.23
C GLU A 115 5.78 20.69 -6.45
N ASP A 116 5.85 21.71 -5.58
CA ASP A 116 6.89 22.76 -5.64
C ASP A 116 8.31 22.23 -5.34
N ASP A 117 8.45 21.20 -4.50
CA ASP A 117 9.76 20.60 -4.16
C ASP A 117 10.31 19.65 -5.24
N LEU A 118 9.50 19.30 -6.25
CA LEU A 118 9.85 18.39 -7.35
C LEU A 118 10.02 19.10 -8.72
N ALA A 119 9.88 20.43 -8.76
CA ALA A 119 10.07 21.29 -9.93
C ALA A 119 11.45 21.98 -9.94
#